data_AF-A0AA37DG73-F1
#
_entry.id   AF-A0AA37DG73-F1
#
_cell.length_a   1.000
_cell.length_b   1.000
_cell.length_c   1.000
_cell.angle_alpha   90.00
_cell.angle_beta   90.00
_cell.angle_gamma   90.00
#
_symmetry.space_group_name_H-M   'P 1'
#
loop_
_entity.id
_entity.type
_entity.pdbx_description
1 polymer ?
#
loop_
_entity_poly.entity_id
_entity_poly.type
_entity_poly.pdbx_seq_one_letter_code
_entity_poly.pdbx_strand_id
1 'polypeptide(L)'
;MNHDEPWVVSDPSYDADQLNPKLKFAYWEGHRDFAYDLLHFVRPARLVELGSQYGCSLFTFCQAVRDFKLNTEINAVDMWSGDIGAEITGEEVYALVQKTAATYYPEVKLHLFQMRFDQALSDFADESIDILHIDGGHTFEDVERDFTTWLPKLKENGIVLFHDVYSPIDQGSCDHWEKTKKEYDCYFDFTHSCGLGVLFPKGRYWYDKLEAAGFFKYYKDLYFYRSKYKYTQARFDELKGLYEERYQAIEQQSKMIDERDARIAADEKLVAEKDAAIANQAKMIDERDARIAADEKLVAEKDAAIEQQSKMIDERDARIAADEKLVAEKDVAIANQAKMIDERDARIAADEKLVAEKDAAIASQAKMINERDARIAADEKLVAEKDAAIEAQAKLIDERDRSLNEAHKIAEERLGIVQQQGNIILTLQQQNAEYEAIIKRHWMSRLEFRKKYGEEK
;
A
#
# COMPACT_ATOMS: atom_id res chain seq x y z
N MET A 1 -75.68 -53.29 55.61
CA MET A 1 -74.88 -52.64 56.67
C MET A 1 -75.71 -51.50 57.26
N ASN A 2 -75.69 -51.28 58.57
CA ASN A 2 -76.21 -50.03 59.15
C ASN A 2 -75.16 -48.94 58.89
N HIS A 3 -75.37 -48.08 57.88
CA HIS A 3 -74.59 -46.86 57.70
C HIS A 3 -75.10 -45.81 58.68
N ASP A 4 -74.45 -45.66 59.83
CA ASP A 4 -74.71 -44.58 60.80
C ASP A 4 -73.55 -43.56 60.82
N GLU A 5 -72.71 -43.54 59.78
CA GLU A 5 -71.63 -42.56 59.64
C GLU A 5 -72.20 -41.16 59.32
N PRO A 6 -71.75 -40.10 60.01
CA PRO A 6 -72.14 -38.73 59.68
C PRO A 6 -71.49 -38.26 58.37
N TRP A 7 -72.11 -37.29 57.70
CA TRP A 7 -71.46 -36.61 56.56
C TRP A 7 -70.26 -35.81 57.04
N VAL A 8 -69.09 -36.01 56.43
CA VAL A 8 -67.84 -35.32 56.75
C VAL A 8 -67.46 -34.44 55.56
N VAL A 9 -67.16 -33.17 55.83
CA VAL A 9 -66.64 -32.24 54.83
C VAL A 9 -65.11 -32.24 54.93
N SER A 10 -64.43 -32.87 53.98
CA SER A 10 -62.97 -32.96 53.97
C SER A 10 -62.32 -31.78 53.26
N ASP A 11 -61.00 -31.59 53.36
CA ASP A 11 -60.24 -30.66 52.52
C ASP A 11 -59.16 -31.39 51.72
N PRO A 12 -59.57 -32.11 50.65
CA PRO A 12 -58.65 -32.92 49.87
C PRO A 12 -57.72 -32.07 49.00
N SER A 13 -56.55 -32.64 48.72
CA SER A 13 -55.63 -32.20 47.67
C SER A 13 -55.53 -33.29 46.61
N TYR A 14 -55.58 -32.92 45.33
CA TYR A 14 -55.59 -33.88 44.23
C TYR A 14 -54.20 -34.01 43.61
N ASP A 15 -53.55 -35.15 43.81
CA ASP A 15 -52.18 -35.36 43.34
C ASP A 15 -52.06 -35.37 41.81
N ALA A 16 -53.13 -35.78 41.10
CA ALA A 16 -53.19 -35.73 39.65
C ALA A 16 -52.93 -34.32 39.08
N ASP A 17 -53.27 -33.27 39.83
CA ASP A 17 -53.03 -31.88 39.42
C ASP A 17 -51.54 -31.55 39.26
N GLN A 18 -50.64 -32.31 39.90
CA GLN A 18 -49.20 -32.11 39.76
C GLN A 18 -48.69 -32.52 38.36
N LEU A 19 -49.29 -33.56 37.76
CA LEU A 19 -48.97 -33.97 36.38
C LEU A 19 -49.81 -33.23 35.35
N ASN A 20 -51.05 -32.90 35.68
CA ASN A 20 -51.93 -32.13 34.81
C ASN A 20 -52.61 -30.97 35.56
N PRO A 21 -51.96 -29.80 35.68
CA PRO A 21 -52.53 -28.65 36.40
C PRO A 21 -53.83 -28.11 35.81
N LYS A 22 -54.12 -28.41 34.53
CA LYS A 22 -55.35 -27.98 33.84
C LYS A 22 -56.61 -28.58 34.45
N LEU A 23 -56.45 -29.69 35.17
CA LEU A 23 -57.52 -30.37 35.92
C LEU A 23 -58.23 -29.45 36.92
N LYS A 24 -57.56 -28.42 37.45
CA LYS A 24 -58.14 -27.36 38.32
C LYS A 24 -59.11 -26.42 37.61
N PHE A 25 -59.22 -26.53 36.29
CA PHE A 25 -60.10 -25.71 35.45
C PHE A 25 -60.94 -26.57 34.50
N ALA A 26 -60.95 -27.89 34.71
CA ALA A 26 -61.81 -28.79 33.95
C ALA A 26 -63.28 -28.47 34.21
N TYR A 27 -64.16 -28.73 33.25
CA TYR A 27 -65.60 -28.45 33.42
C TYR A 27 -66.19 -29.14 34.64
N TRP A 28 -65.66 -30.31 35.03
CA TRP A 28 -66.10 -31.07 36.20
C TRP A 28 -65.49 -30.60 37.55
N GLU A 29 -64.48 -29.71 37.57
CA GLU A 29 -63.67 -29.38 38.76
C GLU A 29 -64.48 -29.09 40.04
N GLY A 30 -65.61 -28.41 39.91
CA GLY A 30 -66.37 -27.96 41.06
C GLY A 30 -67.10 -29.07 41.82
N HIS A 31 -67.08 -30.29 41.29
CA HIS A 31 -67.72 -31.44 41.91
C HIS A 31 -66.73 -32.32 42.70
N ARG A 32 -65.44 -32.02 42.63
CA ARG A 32 -64.38 -32.84 43.21
C ARG A 32 -64.53 -33.06 44.71
N ASP A 33 -64.69 -31.99 45.48
CA ASP A 33 -64.82 -32.09 46.94
C ASP A 33 -66.09 -32.86 47.34
N PHE A 34 -67.20 -32.65 46.62
CA PHE A 34 -68.46 -33.37 46.88
C PHE A 34 -68.31 -34.86 46.60
N ALA A 35 -67.78 -35.23 45.43
CA ALA A 35 -67.65 -36.63 45.04
C ALA A 35 -66.62 -37.37 45.92
N TYR A 36 -65.56 -36.69 46.33
CA TYR A 36 -64.58 -37.21 47.28
C TYR A 36 -65.25 -37.60 48.61
N ASP A 37 -66.05 -36.70 49.18
CA ASP A 37 -66.78 -36.97 50.43
C ASP A 37 -67.95 -37.94 50.23
N LEU A 38 -68.57 -37.98 49.05
CA LEU A 38 -69.60 -38.96 48.70
C LEU A 38 -69.05 -40.39 48.76
N LEU A 39 -67.85 -40.63 48.23
CA LEU A 39 -67.21 -41.95 48.30
C LEU A 39 -66.86 -42.34 49.74
N HIS A 40 -66.48 -41.37 50.58
CA HIS A 40 -66.30 -41.62 52.01
C HIS A 40 -67.59 -42.09 52.68
N PHE A 41 -68.70 -41.41 52.38
CA PHE A 41 -70.00 -41.67 52.98
C PHE A 41 -70.64 -42.98 52.49
N VAL A 42 -70.58 -43.23 51.18
CA VAL A 42 -71.24 -44.38 50.53
C VAL A 42 -70.39 -45.65 50.62
N ARG A 43 -69.05 -45.51 50.62
CA ARG A 43 -68.08 -46.62 50.61
C ARG A 43 -68.41 -47.69 49.54
N PRO A 44 -68.60 -47.29 48.26
CA PRO A 44 -69.05 -48.20 47.22
C PRO A 44 -68.05 -49.34 47.00
N ALA A 45 -68.55 -50.56 46.73
CA ALA A 45 -67.66 -51.67 46.37
C ALA A 45 -67.18 -51.54 44.91
N ARG A 46 -68.06 -51.10 44.01
CA ARG A 46 -67.76 -50.90 42.60
C ARG A 46 -68.32 -49.58 42.07
N LEU A 47 -67.44 -48.77 41.50
CA LEU A 47 -67.75 -47.55 40.76
C LEU A 47 -67.41 -47.75 39.28
N VAL A 48 -68.33 -47.35 38.41
CA VAL A 48 -68.09 -47.30 36.97
C VAL A 48 -68.24 -45.86 36.49
N GLU A 49 -67.28 -45.40 35.71
CA GLU A 49 -67.31 -44.11 35.04
C GLU A 49 -67.33 -44.31 33.52
N LEU A 50 -68.25 -43.64 32.85
CA LEU A 50 -68.37 -43.57 31.41
C LEU A 50 -67.98 -42.16 30.96
N GLY A 51 -66.86 -42.06 30.26
CA GLY A 51 -66.26 -40.76 29.90
C GLY A 51 -65.36 -40.26 31.03
N SER A 52 -64.06 -40.43 30.86
CA SER A 52 -63.03 -40.01 31.82
C SER A 52 -62.17 -38.89 31.27
N GLN A 53 -62.03 -38.76 29.95
CA GLN A 53 -61.20 -37.75 29.28
C GLN A 53 -59.81 -37.59 29.95
N TYR A 54 -59.47 -36.40 30.46
CA TYR A 54 -58.20 -36.13 31.17
C TYR A 54 -58.19 -36.63 32.64
N GLY A 55 -59.31 -37.14 33.15
CA GLY A 55 -59.42 -37.82 34.43
C GLY A 55 -59.80 -36.92 35.62
N CYS A 56 -60.54 -35.82 35.40
CA CYS A 56 -60.91 -34.90 36.48
C CYS A 56 -61.73 -35.60 37.59
N SER A 57 -62.85 -36.20 37.20
CA SER A 57 -63.70 -37.06 38.03
C SER A 57 -62.99 -38.36 38.40
N LEU A 58 -62.38 -39.04 37.43
CA LEU A 58 -61.65 -40.30 37.64
C LEU A 58 -60.65 -40.22 38.79
N PHE A 59 -59.74 -39.24 38.76
CA PHE A 59 -58.70 -39.10 39.75
C PHE A 59 -59.22 -38.53 41.07
N THR A 60 -60.35 -37.84 41.06
CA THR A 60 -61.08 -37.51 42.30
C THR A 60 -61.56 -38.78 43.00
N PHE A 61 -62.16 -39.72 42.25
CA PHE A 61 -62.57 -41.00 42.80
C PHE A 61 -61.36 -41.80 43.32
N CYS A 62 -60.27 -41.86 42.55
CA CYS A 62 -59.05 -42.55 42.95
C CYS A 62 -58.43 -41.94 44.22
N GLN A 63 -58.40 -40.61 44.31
CA GLN A 63 -57.94 -39.87 45.48
C GLN A 63 -58.76 -40.26 46.72
N ALA A 64 -60.08 -40.28 46.62
CA ALA A 64 -60.96 -40.68 47.73
C ALA A 64 -60.72 -42.13 48.16
N VAL A 65 -60.63 -43.06 47.21
CA VAL A 65 -60.39 -44.48 47.49
C VAL A 65 -59.06 -44.66 48.22
N ARG A 66 -58.01 -43.98 47.78
CA ARG A 66 -56.69 -44.02 48.40
C ARG A 66 -56.71 -43.43 49.81
N ASP A 67 -57.17 -42.20 49.96
CA ASP A 67 -57.07 -41.43 51.20
C ASP A 67 -57.95 -42.05 52.30
N PHE A 68 -59.13 -42.56 51.95
CA PHE A 68 -60.04 -43.24 52.88
C PHE A 68 -59.82 -44.75 52.99
N LYS A 69 -58.84 -45.30 52.25
CA LYS A 69 -58.49 -46.74 52.22
C LYS A 69 -59.70 -47.62 51.92
N LEU A 70 -60.49 -47.22 50.92
CA LEU A 70 -61.68 -47.96 50.51
C LEU A 70 -61.26 -49.21 49.73
N ASN A 71 -62.01 -50.30 49.89
CA ASN A 71 -61.86 -51.49 49.05
C ASN A 71 -62.72 -51.38 47.78
N THR A 72 -62.72 -50.20 47.17
CA THR A 72 -63.51 -49.86 45.98
C THR A 72 -62.74 -50.25 44.72
N GLU A 73 -63.43 -50.89 43.79
CA GLU A 73 -62.98 -51.11 42.42
C GLU A 73 -63.52 -49.98 41.53
N ILE A 74 -62.63 -49.27 40.84
CA ILE A 74 -62.97 -48.20 39.89
C ILE A 74 -62.75 -48.72 38.48
N ASN A 75 -63.77 -48.61 37.64
CA ASN A 75 -63.71 -49.00 36.24
C ASN A 75 -64.03 -47.79 35.37
N ALA A 76 -63.02 -47.28 34.68
CA ALA A 76 -63.14 -46.15 33.77
C ALA A 76 -63.26 -46.66 32.34
N VAL A 77 -64.36 -46.36 31.67
CA VAL A 77 -64.60 -46.71 30.26
C VAL A 77 -64.58 -45.43 29.44
N ASP A 78 -63.67 -45.36 28.48
CA ASP A 78 -63.53 -44.24 27.55
C ASP A 78 -62.78 -44.74 26.31
N MET A 79 -62.97 -44.12 25.16
CA MET A 79 -62.10 -44.41 24.01
C MET A 79 -60.75 -43.70 24.10
N TRP A 80 -60.68 -42.61 24.88
CA TRP A 80 -59.58 -41.65 24.88
C TRP A 80 -59.16 -41.31 23.44
N SER A 81 -60.13 -41.08 22.54
CA SER A 81 -59.86 -40.79 21.13
C SER A 81 -59.48 -39.31 20.89
N GLY A 82 -59.57 -38.48 21.94
CA GLY A 82 -59.40 -37.03 21.87
C GLY A 82 -60.69 -36.34 21.41
N ASP A 83 -60.85 -35.07 21.81
CA ASP A 83 -61.96 -34.24 21.34
C ASP A 83 -61.71 -33.74 19.92
N ILE A 84 -62.78 -33.56 19.13
CA ILE A 84 -62.69 -32.97 17.80
C ILE A 84 -62.17 -31.53 17.94
N GLY A 85 -60.91 -31.30 17.55
CA GLY A 85 -60.25 -29.99 17.63
C GLY A 85 -59.30 -29.79 18.82
N ALA A 86 -59.04 -30.82 19.62
CA ALA A 86 -58.02 -30.75 20.69
C ALA A 86 -56.59 -30.64 20.14
N GLU A 87 -55.73 -29.88 20.82
CA GLU A 87 -54.29 -29.74 20.50
C GLU A 87 -53.50 -31.04 20.69
N ILE A 88 -54.04 -31.95 21.50
CA ILE A 88 -53.42 -33.21 21.94
C ILE A 88 -54.22 -34.37 21.35
N THR A 89 -53.52 -35.36 20.82
CA THR A 89 -54.15 -36.56 20.26
C THR A 89 -54.73 -37.45 21.36
N GLY A 90 -55.75 -38.26 21.04
CA GLY A 90 -56.32 -39.21 22.00
C GLY A 90 -55.29 -40.14 22.67
N GLU A 91 -54.30 -40.61 21.91
CA GLU A 91 -53.23 -41.47 22.44
C GLU A 91 -52.40 -40.78 23.51
N GLU A 92 -52.13 -39.49 23.36
CA GLU A 92 -51.40 -38.70 24.35
C GLU A 92 -52.24 -38.46 25.61
N VAL A 93 -53.57 -38.27 25.47
CA VAL A 93 -54.49 -38.20 26.61
C VAL A 93 -54.48 -39.51 27.38
N TYR A 94 -54.63 -40.65 26.69
CA TYR A 94 -54.61 -41.97 27.33
C TYR A 94 -53.27 -42.24 28.03
N ALA A 95 -52.16 -41.93 27.38
CA ALA A 95 -50.83 -42.08 27.98
C ALA A 95 -50.67 -41.22 29.24
N LEU A 96 -51.20 -39.99 29.25
CA LEU A 96 -51.20 -39.14 30.43
C LEU A 96 -52.06 -39.72 31.56
N VAL A 97 -53.24 -40.26 31.25
CA VAL A 97 -54.12 -40.92 32.23
C VAL A 97 -53.42 -42.14 32.84
N GLN A 98 -52.84 -43.01 32.01
CA GLN A 98 -52.08 -44.18 32.47
C GLN A 98 -50.90 -43.78 33.36
N LYS A 99 -50.14 -42.75 32.94
CA LYS A 99 -49.01 -42.23 33.72
C LYS A 99 -49.49 -41.69 35.07
N THR A 100 -50.59 -40.95 35.09
CA THR A 100 -51.15 -40.36 36.32
C THR A 100 -51.61 -41.45 37.29
N ALA A 101 -52.35 -42.44 36.79
CA ALA A 101 -52.76 -43.62 37.55
C ALA A 101 -51.56 -44.35 38.17
N ALA A 102 -50.55 -44.68 37.36
CA ALA A 102 -49.36 -45.40 37.82
C ALA A 102 -48.51 -44.60 38.81
N THR A 103 -48.49 -43.27 38.68
CA THR A 103 -47.66 -42.39 39.53
C THR A 103 -48.30 -42.16 40.90
N TYR A 104 -49.60 -41.90 40.96
CA TYR A 104 -50.25 -41.42 42.18
C TYR A 104 -51.24 -42.40 42.81
N TYR A 105 -51.70 -43.40 42.06
CA TYR A 105 -52.73 -44.34 42.52
C TYR A 105 -52.39 -45.83 42.28
N PRO A 106 -51.12 -46.30 42.44
CA PRO A 106 -50.75 -47.68 42.17
C PRO A 106 -51.45 -48.72 43.08
N GLU A 107 -51.96 -48.31 44.24
CA GLU A 107 -52.67 -49.13 45.20
C GLU A 107 -54.19 -49.21 44.98
N VAL A 108 -54.74 -48.32 44.15
CA VAL A 108 -56.17 -48.29 43.83
C VAL A 108 -56.47 -49.40 42.82
N LYS A 109 -57.58 -50.13 43.03
CA LYS A 109 -58.08 -51.13 42.06
C LYS A 109 -58.74 -50.41 40.88
N LEU A 110 -57.90 -49.79 40.05
CA LEU A 110 -58.31 -49.00 38.90
C LEU A 110 -58.13 -49.84 37.62
N HIS A 111 -59.23 -49.99 36.87
CA HIS A 111 -59.26 -50.64 35.58
C HIS A 111 -59.64 -49.62 34.50
N LEU A 112 -58.78 -49.47 33.49
CA LEU A 112 -58.99 -48.58 32.35
C LEU A 112 -59.42 -49.41 31.13
N PHE A 113 -60.63 -49.17 30.64
CA PHE A 113 -61.23 -49.86 29.50
C PHE A 113 -61.24 -48.94 28.29
N GLN A 114 -60.23 -49.07 27.42
CA GLN A 114 -60.13 -48.28 26.19
C GLN A 114 -61.07 -48.82 25.11
N MET A 115 -62.37 -48.52 25.22
CA MET A 115 -63.42 -49.03 24.32
C MET A 115 -64.71 -48.19 24.44
N ARG A 116 -65.71 -48.49 23.60
CA ARG A 116 -67.04 -47.85 23.73
C ARG A 116 -67.81 -48.40 24.92
N PHE A 117 -68.71 -47.60 25.47
CA PHE A 117 -69.52 -47.97 26.63
C PHE A 117 -70.38 -49.21 26.39
N ASP A 118 -70.97 -49.34 25.20
CA ASP A 118 -71.80 -50.49 24.84
C ASP A 118 -71.00 -51.79 24.65
N GLN A 119 -69.71 -51.70 24.34
CA GLN A 119 -68.82 -52.86 24.30
C GLN A 119 -68.45 -53.35 25.70
N ALA A 120 -68.29 -52.42 26.65
CA ALA A 120 -67.94 -52.74 28.03
C ALA A 120 -69.10 -53.38 28.82
N LEU A 121 -70.36 -53.26 28.36
CA LEU A 121 -71.54 -53.79 29.06
C LEU A 121 -71.45 -55.28 29.43
N SER A 122 -70.80 -56.10 28.59
CA SER A 122 -70.64 -57.54 28.85
C SER A 122 -69.68 -57.87 29.98
N ASP A 123 -68.79 -56.93 30.34
CA ASP A 123 -67.82 -57.10 31.43
C ASP A 123 -68.45 -56.86 32.82
N PHE A 124 -69.65 -56.29 32.86
CA PHE A 124 -70.38 -56.00 34.10
C PHE A 124 -71.63 -56.87 34.22
N ALA A 125 -71.73 -57.59 35.34
CA ALA A 125 -72.94 -58.31 35.71
C ALA A 125 -74.07 -57.32 36.07
N ASP A 126 -75.31 -57.75 35.87
CA ASP A 126 -76.48 -57.03 36.35
C ASP A 126 -76.42 -56.88 37.87
N GLU A 127 -76.92 -55.76 38.40
CA GLU A 127 -76.91 -55.45 39.84
C GLU A 127 -75.52 -55.59 40.49
N SER A 128 -74.46 -55.13 39.81
CA SER A 128 -73.08 -55.21 40.32
C SER A 128 -72.43 -53.86 40.61
N ILE A 129 -73.01 -52.75 40.15
CA ILE A 129 -72.44 -51.39 40.26
C ILE A 129 -73.13 -50.63 41.40
N ASP A 130 -72.36 -50.04 42.32
CA ASP A 130 -72.89 -49.22 43.42
C ASP A 130 -73.06 -47.74 43.00
N ILE A 131 -72.09 -47.21 42.25
CA ILE A 131 -72.14 -45.86 41.68
C ILE A 131 -71.80 -45.93 40.19
N LEU A 132 -72.68 -45.33 39.37
CA LEU A 132 -72.47 -45.14 37.94
C LEU A 132 -72.31 -43.64 37.66
N HIS A 133 -71.21 -43.22 37.07
CA HIS A 133 -70.99 -41.86 36.57
C HIS A 133 -71.11 -41.86 35.05
N ILE A 134 -71.95 -40.97 34.52
CA ILE A 134 -72.23 -40.80 33.09
C ILE A 134 -71.80 -39.37 32.72
N ASP A 135 -70.72 -39.29 31.94
CA ASP A 135 -70.07 -38.06 31.49
C ASP A 135 -69.48 -38.29 30.09
N GLY A 136 -70.28 -38.88 29.22
CA GLY A 136 -69.89 -39.23 27.87
C GLY A 136 -71.08 -39.19 26.92
N GLY A 137 -70.85 -38.66 25.72
CA GLY A 137 -71.92 -38.36 24.76
C GLY A 137 -72.77 -37.18 25.22
N HIS A 138 -72.86 -36.13 24.41
CA HIS A 138 -73.50 -34.86 24.84
C HIS A 138 -74.83 -34.60 24.10
N THR A 139 -75.29 -35.59 23.33
CA THR A 139 -76.62 -35.60 22.73
C THR A 139 -77.62 -36.28 23.67
N PHE A 140 -78.89 -35.89 23.59
CA PHE A 140 -79.94 -36.52 24.38
C PHE A 140 -79.97 -38.04 24.17
N GLU A 141 -79.84 -38.48 22.91
CA GLU A 141 -79.91 -39.88 22.52
C GLU A 141 -78.72 -40.70 23.05
N ASP A 142 -77.52 -40.11 23.11
CA ASP A 142 -76.36 -40.78 23.67
C ASP A 142 -76.53 -40.99 25.19
N VAL A 143 -76.87 -39.93 25.91
CA VAL A 143 -77.07 -40.00 27.37
C VAL A 143 -78.22 -40.94 27.73
N GLU A 144 -79.34 -40.88 26.99
CA GLU A 144 -80.48 -41.78 27.19
C GLU A 144 -80.10 -43.24 26.94
N ARG A 145 -79.36 -43.52 25.86
CA ARG A 145 -78.89 -44.88 25.54
C ARG A 145 -77.96 -45.39 26.64
N ASP A 146 -77.01 -44.58 27.07
CA ASP A 146 -76.04 -44.98 28.09
C ASP A 146 -76.74 -45.20 29.44
N PHE A 147 -77.65 -44.30 29.85
CA PHE A 147 -78.44 -44.48 31.07
C PHE A 147 -79.29 -45.76 31.01
N THR A 148 -80.07 -45.95 29.94
CA THR A 148 -81.01 -47.08 29.85
C THR A 148 -80.31 -48.43 29.74
N THR A 149 -79.17 -48.52 29.05
CA THR A 149 -78.41 -49.78 28.89
C THR A 149 -77.58 -50.14 30.12
N TRP A 150 -77.12 -49.15 30.88
CA TRP A 150 -76.36 -49.37 32.12
C TRP A 150 -77.22 -49.48 33.38
N LEU A 151 -78.47 -48.99 33.37
CA LEU A 151 -79.38 -49.07 34.51
C LEU A 151 -79.59 -50.52 35.04
N PRO A 152 -79.68 -51.58 34.22
CA PRO A 152 -79.71 -52.96 34.70
C PRO A 152 -78.46 -53.38 35.49
N LYS A 153 -77.29 -52.80 35.18
CA LYS A 153 -76.01 -53.06 35.85
C LYS A 153 -75.92 -52.44 37.23
N LEU A 154 -76.71 -51.40 37.49
CA LEU A 154 -76.80 -50.72 38.78
C LEU A 154 -77.50 -51.60 39.82
N LYS A 155 -76.93 -51.68 41.03
CA LYS A 155 -77.52 -52.38 42.18
C LYS A 155 -78.81 -51.72 42.66
N GLU A 156 -79.57 -52.48 43.45
CA GLU A 156 -80.58 -51.92 44.34
C GLU A 156 -79.94 -50.87 45.26
N ASN A 157 -80.59 -49.71 45.38
CA ASN A 157 -80.06 -48.49 45.99
C ASN A 157 -78.77 -47.96 45.37
N GLY A 158 -78.42 -48.29 44.12
CA GLY A 158 -77.28 -47.64 43.46
C GLY A 158 -77.52 -46.17 43.16
N ILE A 159 -76.44 -45.41 42.99
CA ILE A 159 -76.45 -43.97 42.69
C ILE A 159 -76.00 -43.76 41.24
N VAL A 160 -76.68 -42.89 40.52
CA VAL A 160 -76.24 -42.42 39.20
C VAL A 160 -75.85 -40.96 39.28
N LEU A 161 -74.69 -40.62 38.75
CA LEU A 161 -74.18 -39.27 38.60
C LEU A 161 -74.20 -38.89 37.13
N PHE A 162 -74.79 -37.76 36.78
CA PHE A 162 -74.83 -37.20 35.43
C PHE A 162 -74.08 -35.88 35.41
N HIS A 163 -73.10 -35.73 34.54
CA HIS A 163 -72.46 -34.43 34.30
C HIS A 163 -73.18 -33.64 33.18
N ASP A 164 -72.77 -32.39 32.97
CA ASP A 164 -73.32 -31.47 31.96
C ASP A 164 -74.83 -31.18 32.04
N VAL A 165 -75.46 -31.41 33.20
CA VAL A 165 -76.90 -31.21 33.39
C VAL A 165 -77.34 -29.74 33.45
N TYR A 166 -76.38 -28.82 33.50
CA TYR A 166 -76.53 -27.36 33.39
C TYR A 166 -75.45 -26.77 32.47
N SER A 167 -75.02 -27.50 31.44
CA SER A 167 -74.00 -27.05 30.51
C SER A 167 -74.50 -25.87 29.65
N PRO A 168 -73.70 -24.80 29.48
CA PRO A 168 -74.04 -23.70 28.58
C PRO A 168 -73.82 -24.03 27.09
N ILE A 169 -73.19 -25.17 26.80
CA ILE A 169 -72.80 -25.59 25.45
C ILE A 169 -73.46 -26.93 25.04
N ASP A 170 -73.76 -27.81 25.99
CA ASP A 170 -74.32 -29.14 25.74
C ASP A 170 -75.80 -29.22 26.15
N GLN A 171 -76.69 -28.95 25.19
CA GLN A 171 -78.13 -28.96 25.45
C GLN A 171 -78.70 -30.38 25.64
N GLY A 172 -78.09 -31.41 25.03
CA GLY A 172 -78.61 -32.78 25.04
C GLY A 172 -78.64 -33.39 26.46
N SER A 173 -77.54 -33.26 27.20
CA SER A 173 -77.44 -33.71 28.61
C SER A 173 -78.41 -32.95 29.51
N CYS A 174 -78.59 -31.65 29.29
CA CYS A 174 -79.58 -30.82 30.00
C CYS A 174 -81.02 -31.31 29.74
N ASP A 175 -81.37 -31.56 28.48
CA ASP A 175 -82.71 -32.04 28.09
C ASP A 175 -83.00 -33.44 28.67
N HIS A 176 -81.99 -34.31 28.69
CA HIS A 176 -82.09 -35.63 29.34
C HIS A 176 -82.35 -35.47 30.84
N TRP A 177 -81.60 -34.60 31.53
CA TRP A 177 -81.81 -34.35 32.95
C TRP A 177 -83.21 -33.81 33.27
N GLU A 178 -83.72 -32.88 32.46
CA GLU A 178 -85.09 -32.36 32.60
C GLU A 178 -86.17 -33.44 32.42
N LYS A 179 -85.93 -34.45 31.56
CA LYS A 179 -86.77 -35.64 31.48
C LYS A 179 -86.63 -36.48 32.75
N THR A 180 -85.40 -36.81 33.15
CA THR A 180 -85.13 -37.67 34.32
C THR A 180 -85.82 -37.13 35.59
N LYS A 181 -85.75 -35.82 35.84
CA LYS A 181 -86.41 -35.17 37.00
C LYS A 181 -87.93 -35.32 37.04
N LYS A 182 -88.58 -35.61 35.91
CA LYS A 182 -90.02 -35.85 35.82
C LYS A 182 -90.39 -37.31 36.05
N GLU A 183 -89.43 -38.23 35.86
CA GLU A 183 -89.64 -39.68 35.98
C GLU A 183 -89.24 -40.22 37.37
N TYR A 184 -88.35 -39.52 38.07
CA TYR A 184 -87.84 -39.95 39.38
C TYR A 184 -88.02 -38.87 40.44
N ASP A 185 -88.39 -39.28 41.65
CA ASP A 185 -88.63 -38.36 42.78
C ASP A 185 -87.39 -38.16 43.67
N CYS A 186 -86.42 -39.07 43.61
CA CYS A 186 -85.24 -39.05 44.47
C CYS A 186 -84.02 -38.60 43.65
N TYR A 187 -83.79 -37.29 43.64
CA TYR A 187 -82.64 -36.68 43.00
C TYR A 187 -82.26 -35.35 43.67
N PHE A 188 -81.05 -34.87 43.37
CA PHE A 188 -80.67 -33.47 43.54
C PHE A 188 -79.60 -33.12 42.52
N ASP A 189 -79.32 -31.83 42.35
CA ASP A 189 -78.32 -31.36 41.39
C ASP A 189 -77.49 -30.19 41.92
N PHE A 190 -76.31 -30.04 41.34
CA PHE A 190 -75.51 -28.82 41.39
C PHE A 190 -75.59 -28.10 40.05
N THR A 191 -75.54 -26.77 40.06
CA THR A 191 -75.67 -25.93 38.84
C THR A 191 -74.37 -25.27 38.40
N HIS A 192 -73.30 -25.36 39.20
CA HIS A 192 -71.96 -24.88 38.82
C HIS A 192 -71.19 -25.97 38.08
N SER A 193 -70.09 -25.60 37.41
CA SER A 193 -69.17 -26.55 36.76
C SER A 193 -69.90 -27.46 35.75
N CYS A 194 -70.68 -26.83 34.87
CA CYS A 194 -71.61 -27.46 33.91
C CYS A 194 -72.71 -28.34 34.54
N GLY A 195 -72.76 -28.43 35.86
CA GLY A 195 -73.79 -29.09 36.62
C GLY A 195 -73.50 -30.56 36.85
N LEU A 196 -74.03 -31.07 37.98
CA LEU A 196 -73.98 -32.49 38.31
C LEU A 196 -75.32 -32.93 38.87
N GLY A 197 -76.01 -33.81 38.15
CA GLY A 197 -77.22 -34.48 38.59
C GLY A 197 -76.88 -35.73 39.40
N VAL A 198 -77.52 -35.90 40.55
CA VAL A 198 -77.37 -37.09 41.40
C VAL A 198 -78.73 -37.75 41.54
N LEU A 199 -78.85 -38.97 41.04
CA LEU A 199 -80.09 -39.73 40.92
C LEU A 199 -80.03 -41.01 41.77
N PHE A 200 -81.17 -41.36 42.37
CA PHE A 200 -81.36 -42.61 43.12
C PHE A 200 -82.51 -43.41 42.48
N PRO A 201 -82.25 -44.13 41.36
CA PRO A 201 -83.32 -44.68 40.53
C PRO A 201 -83.90 -46.00 41.04
N LYS A 202 -83.18 -46.70 41.94
CA LYS A 202 -83.55 -48.03 42.46
C LYS A 202 -83.71 -48.02 43.98
N GLY A 203 -84.47 -47.08 44.51
CA GLY A 203 -84.76 -46.98 45.94
C GLY A 203 -84.21 -45.71 46.58
N ARG A 204 -84.61 -45.48 47.83
CA ARG A 204 -84.37 -44.21 48.55
C ARG A 204 -83.32 -44.30 49.65
N TYR A 205 -82.67 -45.45 49.82
CA TYR A 205 -81.80 -45.67 50.99
C TYR A 205 -80.74 -44.57 51.15
N TRP A 206 -79.97 -44.27 50.09
CA TRP A 206 -78.94 -43.24 50.16
C TRP A 206 -79.50 -41.81 50.19
N TYR A 207 -80.63 -41.57 49.51
CA TYR A 207 -81.31 -40.28 49.57
C TYR A 207 -81.74 -39.96 51.00
N ASP A 208 -82.42 -40.91 51.66
CA ASP A 208 -82.88 -40.80 53.05
C ASP A 208 -81.68 -40.70 54.02
N LYS A 209 -80.56 -41.40 53.74
CA LYS A 209 -79.33 -41.29 54.54
C LYS A 209 -78.64 -39.93 54.40
N LEU A 210 -78.60 -39.35 53.20
CA LEU A 210 -78.10 -37.98 52.98
C LEU A 210 -78.98 -36.96 53.70
N GLU A 211 -80.31 -37.12 53.62
CA GLU A 211 -81.25 -36.26 54.34
C GLU A 211 -81.05 -36.36 55.86
N ALA A 212 -80.96 -37.58 56.40
CA ALA A 212 -80.73 -37.83 57.81
C ALA A 212 -79.38 -37.28 58.31
N ALA A 213 -78.36 -37.30 57.45
CA ALA A 213 -77.06 -36.67 57.72
C ALA A 213 -77.08 -35.14 57.60
N GLY A 214 -78.21 -34.54 57.19
CA GLY A 214 -78.37 -33.10 57.04
C GLY A 214 -77.74 -32.52 55.77
N PHE A 215 -77.43 -33.36 54.78
CA PHE A 215 -76.74 -32.95 53.54
C PHE A 215 -77.43 -31.80 52.83
N PHE A 216 -78.74 -31.92 52.58
CA PHE A 216 -79.50 -30.89 51.88
C PHE A 216 -79.60 -29.58 52.65
N LYS A 217 -79.58 -29.64 53.99
CA LYS A 217 -79.73 -28.47 54.85
C LYS A 217 -78.42 -27.71 55.07
N TYR A 218 -77.29 -28.42 55.14
CA TYR A 218 -76.03 -27.85 55.61
C TYR A 218 -74.88 -27.93 54.60
N TYR A 219 -74.85 -28.94 53.74
CA TYR A 219 -73.64 -29.28 52.98
C TYR A 219 -73.77 -29.03 51.47
N LYS A 220 -74.95 -29.17 50.88
CA LYS A 220 -75.14 -28.96 49.43
C LYS A 220 -74.65 -27.57 48.99
N ASP A 221 -75.17 -26.50 49.60
CA ASP A 221 -74.78 -25.14 49.25
C ASP A 221 -73.32 -24.84 49.63
N LEU A 222 -72.79 -25.50 50.67
CA LEU A 222 -71.39 -25.37 51.05
C LEU A 222 -70.46 -25.82 49.91
N TYR A 223 -70.71 -26.97 49.28
CA TYR A 223 -69.90 -27.43 48.14
C TYR A 223 -70.00 -26.49 46.93
N PHE A 224 -71.18 -25.91 46.68
CA PHE A 224 -71.36 -24.90 45.63
C PHE A 224 -70.48 -23.67 45.88
N TYR A 225 -70.55 -23.07 47.07
CA TYR A 225 -69.75 -21.88 47.38
C TYR A 225 -68.26 -22.18 47.49
N ARG A 226 -67.90 -23.35 48.04
CA ARG A 226 -66.51 -23.77 48.18
C ARG A 226 -65.84 -24.00 46.83
N SER A 227 -66.51 -24.65 45.89
CA SER A 227 -66.00 -24.78 44.52
C SER A 227 -65.76 -23.41 43.90
N LYS A 228 -66.75 -22.50 43.94
CA LYS A 228 -66.59 -21.15 43.39
C LYS A 228 -65.39 -20.42 44.01
N TYR A 229 -65.18 -20.57 45.32
CA TYR A 229 -64.04 -20.00 46.01
C TYR A 229 -62.71 -20.61 45.52
N LYS A 230 -62.59 -21.95 45.52
CA LYS A 230 -61.38 -22.67 45.07
C LYS A 230 -61.05 -22.37 43.61
N TYR A 231 -62.03 -22.38 42.71
CA TYR A 231 -61.87 -22.00 41.31
C TYR A 231 -61.34 -20.57 41.17
N THR A 232 -61.97 -19.61 41.86
CA THR A 232 -61.56 -18.20 41.80
C THR A 232 -60.13 -18.00 42.32
N GLN A 233 -59.77 -18.69 43.40
CA GLN A 233 -58.42 -18.66 43.96
C GLN A 233 -57.39 -19.25 43.00
N ALA A 234 -57.65 -20.44 42.44
CA ALA A 234 -56.77 -21.07 41.46
C ALA A 234 -56.58 -20.19 40.22
N ARG A 235 -57.66 -19.54 39.74
CA ARG A 235 -57.61 -18.63 38.59
C ARG A 235 -56.81 -17.37 38.90
N PHE A 236 -56.95 -16.84 40.11
CA PHE A 236 -56.16 -15.69 40.56
C PHE A 236 -54.66 -16.04 40.63
N ASP A 237 -54.31 -17.20 41.17
CA ASP A 237 -52.92 -17.65 41.29
C ASP A 237 -52.29 -17.90 39.91
N GLU A 238 -53.02 -18.51 38.96
CA GLU A 238 -52.57 -18.68 37.56
C GLU A 238 -52.31 -17.33 36.89
N LEU A 239 -53.27 -16.40 36.97
CA LEU A 239 -53.14 -15.07 36.36
C LEU A 239 -52.00 -14.25 36.99
N LYS A 240 -51.81 -14.36 38.31
CA LYS A 240 -50.71 -13.73 39.01
C LYS A 240 -49.35 -14.26 38.55
N GLY A 241 -49.23 -15.58 38.37
CA GLY A 241 -48.01 -16.20 37.82
C GLY A 241 -47.68 -15.67 36.43
N LEU A 242 -48.66 -15.65 35.53
CA LEU A 242 -48.49 -15.12 34.17
C LEU A 242 -48.09 -13.64 34.16
N TYR A 243 -48.65 -12.84 35.07
CA TYR A 243 -48.30 -11.43 35.19
C TYR A 243 -46.83 -11.25 35.61
N GLU A 244 -46.37 -12.03 36.60
CA GLU A 244 -45.00 -11.98 37.11
C GLU A 244 -43.99 -12.40 36.02
N GLU A 245 -44.24 -13.51 35.31
CA GLU A 245 -43.41 -13.95 34.20
C GLU A 245 -43.29 -12.89 33.10
N ARG A 246 -44.42 -12.27 32.74
CA ARG A 246 -44.45 -11.20 31.75
C ARG A 246 -43.68 -9.97 32.23
N TYR A 247 -43.78 -9.62 33.50
CA TYR A 247 -43.05 -8.49 34.08
C TYR A 247 -41.54 -8.72 34.01
N GLN A 248 -41.07 -9.90 34.40
CA GLN A 248 -39.65 -10.27 34.31
C GLN A 248 -39.14 -10.28 32.86
N ALA A 249 -39.94 -10.77 31.91
CA ALA A 249 -39.60 -10.73 30.49
C ALA A 249 -39.45 -9.29 29.98
N ILE A 250 -40.34 -8.38 30.37
CA ILE A 250 -40.26 -6.95 30.03
C ILE A 250 -39.00 -6.33 30.63
N GLU A 251 -38.68 -6.62 31.89
CA GLU A 251 -37.47 -6.11 32.55
C GLU A 251 -36.19 -6.57 31.83
N GLN A 252 -36.12 -7.85 31.45
CA GLN A 252 -35.00 -8.39 30.69
C GLN A 252 -34.89 -7.75 29.30
N GLN A 253 -36.01 -7.55 28.61
CA GLN A 253 -36.03 -6.86 27.32
C GLN A 253 -35.55 -5.41 27.45
N SER A 254 -35.94 -4.70 28.52
CA SER A 254 -35.45 -3.35 28.79
C SER A 254 -33.93 -3.31 28.93
N LYS A 255 -33.34 -4.23 29.71
CA LYS A 255 -31.87 -4.31 29.87
C LYS A 255 -31.16 -4.58 28.55
N MET A 256 -31.70 -5.46 27.70
CA MET A 256 -31.13 -5.71 26.37
C MET A 256 -31.19 -4.48 25.46
N ILE A 257 -32.23 -3.66 25.58
CA ILE A 257 -32.34 -2.39 24.84
C ILE A 257 -31.27 -1.43 25.33
N ASP A 258 -31.12 -1.24 26.65
CA ASP A 258 -30.08 -0.36 27.22
C ASP A 258 -28.67 -0.74 26.74
N GLU A 259 -28.35 -2.06 26.70
CA GLU A 259 -27.06 -2.53 26.18
C GLU A 259 -26.90 -2.32 24.67
N ARG A 260 -27.99 -2.38 23.89
CA ARG A 260 -27.94 -2.09 22.45
C ARG A 260 -27.72 -0.60 22.20
N ASP A 261 -28.39 0.26 22.94
CA ASP A 261 -28.22 1.71 22.84
C ASP A 261 -26.79 2.12 23.20
N ALA A 262 -26.21 1.53 24.25
CA ALA A 262 -24.81 1.74 24.61
C ALA A 262 -23.83 1.30 23.50
N ARG A 263 -24.10 0.17 22.83
CA ARG A 263 -23.31 -0.30 21.68
C ARG A 263 -23.42 0.63 20.48
N ILE A 264 -24.64 1.06 20.14
CA ILE A 264 -24.89 2.00 19.05
C ILE A 264 -24.12 3.30 19.29
N ALA A 265 -24.19 3.86 20.50
CA ALA A 265 -23.45 5.07 20.85
C ALA A 265 -21.92 4.91 20.73
N ALA A 266 -21.38 3.73 21.08
CA ALA A 266 -19.96 3.43 20.91
C ALA A 266 -19.55 3.31 19.44
N ASP A 267 -20.39 2.65 18.63
CA ASP A 267 -20.17 2.49 17.19
C ASP A 267 -20.27 3.83 16.45
N GLU A 268 -21.22 4.69 16.81
CA GLU A 268 -21.34 6.06 16.27
C GLU A 268 -20.06 6.88 16.53
N LYS A 269 -19.50 6.77 17.73
CA LYS A 269 -18.23 7.42 18.06
C LYS A 269 -17.08 6.87 17.21
N LEU A 270 -16.99 5.55 17.04
CA LEU A 270 -15.97 4.92 16.21
C LEU A 270 -16.07 5.34 14.74
N VAL A 271 -17.30 5.46 14.22
CA VAL A 271 -17.54 5.97 12.85
C VAL A 271 -17.02 7.40 12.72
N ALA A 272 -17.34 8.30 13.66
CA ALA A 272 -16.85 9.67 13.63
C ALA A 272 -15.31 9.76 13.68
N GLU A 273 -14.65 8.92 14.50
CA GLU A 273 -13.19 8.83 14.55
C GLU A 273 -12.58 8.36 13.21
N LYS A 274 -13.21 7.36 12.57
CA LYS A 274 -12.77 6.86 11.26
C LYS A 274 -12.95 7.91 10.16
N ASP A 275 -14.06 8.63 10.14
CA ASP A 275 -14.31 9.70 9.18
C ASP A 275 -13.26 10.82 9.29
N ALA A 276 -12.90 11.20 10.53
CA ALA A 276 -11.84 12.16 10.78
C ALA A 276 -10.47 11.65 10.30
N ALA A 277 -10.16 10.36 10.51
CA ALA A 277 -8.92 9.75 10.04
C ALA A 277 -8.86 9.71 8.49
N ILE A 278 -9.96 9.37 7.83
CA ILE A 278 -10.08 9.36 6.36
C ILE A 278 -9.85 10.78 5.82
N ALA A 279 -10.46 11.81 6.42
CA ALA A 279 -10.27 13.20 6.03
C ALA A 279 -8.80 13.65 6.15
N ASN A 280 -8.11 13.24 7.21
CA ASN A 280 -6.68 13.53 7.38
C ASN A 280 -5.81 12.77 6.36
N GLN A 281 -6.13 11.50 6.08
CA GLN A 281 -5.43 10.71 5.09
C GLN A 281 -5.58 11.33 3.69
N ALA A 282 -6.76 11.83 3.34
CA ALA A 282 -7.01 12.53 2.08
C ALA A 282 -6.10 13.76 1.93
N LYS A 283 -5.99 14.60 2.97
CA LYS A 283 -5.08 15.77 2.97
C LYS A 283 -3.62 15.37 2.75
N MET A 284 -3.16 14.30 3.40
CA MET A 284 -1.79 13.81 3.21
C MET A 284 -1.53 13.29 1.78
N ILE A 285 -2.55 12.73 1.13
CA ILE A 285 -2.46 12.32 -0.28
C ILE A 285 -2.34 13.57 -1.15
N ASP A 286 -3.19 14.57 -0.95
CA ASP A 286 -3.12 15.84 -1.71
C ASP A 286 -1.73 16.51 -1.58
N GLU A 287 -1.15 16.53 -0.37
CA GLU A 287 0.20 17.06 -0.12
C GLU A 287 1.30 16.25 -0.83
N ARG A 288 1.14 14.92 -0.90
CA ARG A 288 2.09 14.04 -1.60
C ARG A 288 1.99 14.23 -3.11
N ASP A 289 0.79 14.31 -3.66
CA ASP A 289 0.56 14.54 -5.08
C ASP A 289 1.14 15.88 -5.52
N ALA A 290 0.96 16.94 -4.72
CA ALA A 290 1.58 18.24 -4.97
C ALA A 290 3.12 18.18 -4.97
N ARG A 291 3.71 17.39 -4.07
CA ARG A 291 5.18 17.20 -4.01
C ARG A 291 5.69 16.43 -5.21
N ILE A 292 5.01 15.35 -5.60
CA ILE A 292 5.36 14.56 -6.79
C ILE A 292 5.34 15.47 -8.03
N ALA A 293 4.31 16.28 -8.20
CA ALA A 293 4.23 17.22 -9.33
C ALA A 293 5.39 18.25 -9.33
N ALA A 294 5.81 18.72 -8.16
CA ALA A 294 6.96 19.64 -8.04
C ALA A 294 8.29 18.94 -8.38
N ASP A 295 8.49 17.72 -7.89
CA ASP A 295 9.68 16.91 -8.15
C ASP A 295 9.78 16.54 -9.65
N GLU A 296 8.65 16.18 -10.29
CA GLU A 296 8.57 15.93 -11.73
C GLU A 296 9.02 17.15 -12.56
N LYS A 297 8.56 18.35 -12.17
CA LYS A 297 8.99 19.60 -12.82
C LYS A 297 10.49 19.83 -12.67
N LEU A 298 11.04 19.60 -11.48
CA LEU A 298 12.46 19.76 -11.21
C LEU A 298 13.32 18.75 -11.99
N VAL A 299 12.84 17.52 -12.16
CA VAL A 299 13.50 16.52 -13.02
C VAL A 299 13.51 17.01 -14.46
N ALA A 300 12.38 17.48 -15.00
CA ALA A 300 12.33 18.01 -16.36
C ALA A 300 13.27 19.20 -16.58
N GLU A 301 13.38 20.12 -15.61
CA GLU A 301 14.34 21.24 -15.66
C GLU A 301 15.80 20.76 -15.67
N LYS A 302 16.12 19.74 -14.86
CA LYS A 302 17.46 19.14 -14.83
C LYS A 302 17.80 18.42 -16.14
N ASP A 303 16.86 17.68 -16.72
CA ASP A 303 17.05 17.00 -17.99
C ASP A 303 17.34 18.00 -19.12
N ALA A 304 16.60 19.11 -19.17
CA ALA A 304 16.85 20.19 -20.14
C ALA A 304 18.23 20.85 -19.94
N ALA A 305 18.65 21.04 -18.69
CA ALA A 305 19.98 21.59 -18.38
C ALA A 305 21.11 20.62 -18.79
N ILE A 306 20.94 19.31 -18.57
CA ILE A 306 21.88 18.28 -19.01
C ILE A 306 21.99 18.28 -20.54
N GLU A 307 20.85 18.39 -21.25
CA GLU A 307 20.85 18.46 -22.72
C GLU A 307 21.63 19.70 -23.23
N GLN A 308 21.45 20.86 -22.59
CA GLN A 308 22.23 22.06 -22.91
C GLN A 308 23.73 21.89 -22.62
N GLN A 309 24.07 21.29 -21.48
CA GLN A 309 25.46 21.02 -21.14
C GLN A 309 26.12 20.06 -22.14
N SER A 310 25.40 19.02 -22.59
CA SER A 310 25.87 18.11 -23.63
C SER A 310 26.21 18.86 -24.91
N LYS A 311 25.33 19.75 -25.39
CA LYS A 311 25.58 20.57 -26.60
C LYS A 311 26.81 21.47 -26.45
N MET A 312 27.00 22.09 -25.28
CA MET A 312 28.19 22.90 -25.02
C MET A 312 29.48 22.08 -24.99
N ILE A 313 29.42 20.82 -24.53
CA ILE A 313 30.57 19.91 -24.57
C ILE A 313 30.89 19.57 -26.03
N ASP A 314 29.89 19.22 -26.83
CA ASP A 314 30.07 18.92 -28.26
C ASP A 314 30.72 20.10 -29.01
N GLU A 315 30.28 21.34 -28.74
CA GLU A 315 30.88 22.56 -29.30
C GLU A 315 32.34 22.77 -28.87
N ARG A 316 32.65 22.50 -27.59
CA ARG A 316 34.01 22.60 -27.06
C ARG A 316 34.93 21.55 -27.68
N ASP A 317 34.46 20.31 -27.81
CA ASP A 317 35.22 19.22 -28.42
C ASP A 317 35.51 19.53 -29.89
N ALA A 318 34.53 20.06 -30.64
CA ALA A 318 34.74 20.51 -32.02
C ALA A 318 35.79 21.64 -32.11
N ARG A 319 35.79 22.58 -31.16
CA ARG A 319 36.78 23.65 -31.10
C ARG A 319 38.17 23.14 -30.77
N ILE A 320 38.29 22.21 -29.82
CA ILE A 320 39.56 21.56 -29.48
C ILE A 320 40.13 20.85 -30.70
N ALA A 321 39.33 20.07 -31.43
CA ALA A 321 39.77 19.40 -32.65
C ALA A 321 40.27 20.38 -33.73
N ALA A 322 39.62 21.54 -33.86
CA ALA A 322 40.07 22.59 -34.80
C ALA A 322 41.39 23.24 -34.35
N ASP A 323 41.53 23.54 -33.06
CA ASP A 323 42.75 24.09 -32.49
C ASP A 323 43.92 23.10 -32.61
N GLU A 324 43.70 21.80 -32.38
CA GLU A 324 44.70 20.74 -32.58
C GLU A 324 45.19 20.67 -34.03
N LYS A 325 44.28 20.78 -35.00
CA LYS A 325 44.64 20.83 -36.42
C LYS A 325 45.51 22.05 -36.74
N LEU A 326 45.15 23.22 -36.20
CA LEU A 326 45.91 24.46 -36.41
C LEU A 326 47.30 24.39 -35.76
N VAL A 327 47.43 23.75 -34.59
CA VAL A 327 48.73 23.48 -33.96
C VAL A 327 49.57 22.58 -34.87
N ALA A 328 49.02 21.49 -35.40
CA ALA A 328 49.74 20.61 -36.32
C ALA A 328 50.22 21.35 -37.59
N GLU A 329 49.40 22.22 -38.17
CA GLU A 329 49.77 23.07 -39.31
C GLU A 329 50.93 24.02 -38.96
N LYS A 330 50.89 24.62 -37.76
CA LYS A 330 51.96 25.49 -37.27
C LYS A 330 53.25 24.72 -37.02
N ASP A 331 53.19 23.51 -36.47
CA ASP A 331 54.37 22.66 -36.26
C ASP A 331 55.06 22.33 -37.58
N VAL A 332 54.30 22.02 -38.64
CA VAL A 332 54.84 21.82 -40.00
C VAL A 332 55.50 23.11 -40.52
N ALA A 333 54.87 24.26 -40.32
CA ALA A 333 55.44 25.55 -40.72
C ALA A 333 56.75 25.86 -39.99
N ILE A 334 56.81 25.61 -38.68
CA ILE A 334 58.02 25.77 -37.86
C ILE A 334 59.12 24.82 -38.35
N ALA A 335 58.80 23.55 -38.63
CA ALA A 335 59.77 22.59 -39.17
C ALA A 335 60.34 23.05 -40.52
N ASN A 336 59.49 23.57 -41.42
CA ASN A 336 59.94 24.16 -42.68
C ASN A 336 60.83 25.39 -42.46
N GLN A 337 60.49 26.24 -41.50
CA GLN A 337 61.27 27.43 -41.17
C GLN A 337 62.64 27.08 -40.58
N ALA A 338 62.71 26.06 -39.73
CA ALA A 338 63.96 25.52 -39.22
C ALA A 338 64.86 25.03 -40.36
N LYS A 339 64.31 24.28 -41.33
CA LYS A 339 65.06 23.84 -42.51
C LYS A 339 65.61 25.01 -43.34
N MET A 340 64.83 26.09 -43.53
CA MET A 340 65.31 27.29 -44.21
C MET A 340 66.44 27.99 -43.45
N ILE A 341 66.42 27.97 -42.11
CA ILE A 341 67.49 28.51 -41.29
C ILE A 341 68.75 27.66 -41.47
N ASP A 342 68.65 26.32 -41.40
CA ASP A 342 69.78 25.41 -41.63
C ASP A 342 70.44 25.67 -43.01
N GLU A 343 69.63 25.88 -44.06
CA GLU A 343 70.12 26.22 -45.40
C GLU A 343 70.83 27.59 -45.45
N ARG A 344 70.36 28.57 -44.68
CA ARG A 344 71.02 29.88 -44.57
C ARG A 344 72.33 29.78 -43.79
N ASP A 345 72.37 29.04 -42.69
CA ASP A 345 73.58 28.84 -41.90
C ASP A 345 74.66 28.12 -42.72
N ALA A 346 74.28 27.12 -43.53
CA ALA A 346 75.20 26.47 -44.46
C ALA A 346 75.78 27.45 -45.52
N ARG A 347 74.96 28.40 -46.00
CA ARG A 347 75.40 29.47 -46.90
C ARG A 347 76.38 30.42 -46.22
N ILE A 348 76.06 30.86 -45.00
CA ILE A 348 76.94 31.74 -44.21
C ILE A 348 78.30 31.07 -44.01
N ALA A 349 78.33 29.79 -43.62
CA ALA A 349 79.58 29.04 -43.45
C ALA A 349 80.40 28.94 -44.76
N ALA A 350 79.74 28.82 -45.92
CA ALA A 350 80.40 28.83 -47.22
C ALA A 350 80.99 30.21 -47.56
N ASP A 351 80.24 31.27 -47.28
CA ASP A 351 80.70 32.66 -47.48
C ASP A 351 81.88 32.99 -46.55
N GLU A 352 81.84 32.56 -45.29
CA GLU A 352 82.96 32.70 -44.34
C GLU A 352 84.24 32.02 -44.84
N LYS A 353 84.12 30.81 -45.40
CA LYS A 353 85.25 30.11 -46.03
C LYS A 353 85.83 30.90 -47.21
N LEU A 354 84.96 31.46 -48.05
CA LEU A 354 85.38 32.27 -49.20
C LEU A 354 86.06 33.58 -48.77
N VAL A 355 85.62 34.19 -47.68
CA VAL A 355 86.29 35.36 -47.07
C VAL A 355 87.68 34.97 -46.57
N ALA A 356 87.82 33.85 -45.85
CA ALA A 356 89.13 33.38 -45.38
C ALA A 356 90.12 33.10 -46.53
N GLU A 357 89.65 32.53 -47.65
CA GLU A 357 90.45 32.35 -48.86
C GLU A 357 90.91 33.68 -49.47
N LYS A 358 90.03 34.70 -49.49
CA LYS A 358 90.39 36.04 -49.95
C LYS A 358 91.39 36.73 -49.02
N ASP A 359 91.25 36.61 -47.71
CA ASP A 359 92.19 37.17 -46.75
C ASP A 359 93.58 36.55 -46.89
N ALA A 360 93.66 35.24 -47.13
CA ALA A 360 94.93 34.55 -47.44
C ALA A 360 95.57 35.06 -48.75
N ALA A 361 94.76 35.33 -49.78
CA ALA A 361 95.24 35.92 -51.03
C ALA A 361 95.77 37.35 -50.84
N ILE A 362 95.07 38.17 -50.05
CA ILE A 362 95.50 39.52 -49.68
C ILE A 362 96.83 39.48 -48.92
N ALA A 363 97.00 38.57 -47.96
CA ALA A 363 98.25 38.39 -47.22
C ALA A 363 99.43 38.00 -48.15
N SER A 364 99.18 37.14 -49.14
CA SER A 364 100.16 36.77 -50.17
C SER A 364 100.54 37.98 -51.05
N GLN A 365 99.56 38.78 -51.47
CA GLN A 365 99.81 40.01 -52.22
C GLN A 365 100.58 41.07 -51.40
N ALA A 366 100.29 41.23 -50.11
CA ALA A 366 101.05 42.10 -49.23
C ALA A 366 102.53 41.67 -49.14
N LYS A 367 102.81 40.36 -49.11
CA LYS A 367 104.18 39.84 -49.14
C LYS A 367 104.91 40.19 -50.45
N MET A 368 104.25 40.06 -51.60
CA MET A 368 104.82 40.46 -52.89
C MET A 368 105.09 41.97 -52.99
N ILE A 369 104.25 42.80 -52.39
CA ILE A 369 104.46 44.25 -52.34
C ILE A 369 105.72 44.58 -51.51
N ASN A 370 105.86 43.98 -50.32
CA ASN A 370 107.04 44.18 -49.48
C ASN A 370 108.35 43.76 -50.18
N GLU A 371 108.34 42.66 -50.96
CA GLU A 371 109.49 42.23 -51.76
C GLU A 371 109.83 43.20 -52.91
N ARG A 372 108.80 43.84 -53.50
CA ARG A 372 109.00 44.90 -54.50
C ARG A 372 109.58 46.17 -53.88
N ASP A 373 109.08 46.61 -52.74
CA ASP A 373 109.56 47.82 -52.05
C ASP A 373 111.04 47.68 -51.63
N ALA A 374 111.45 46.49 -51.17
CA ALA A 374 112.85 46.19 -50.86
C ALA A 374 113.76 46.25 -52.10
N ARG A 375 113.24 45.88 -53.28
CA ARG A 375 113.95 46.01 -54.57
C ARG A 375 114.10 47.45 -55.01
N ILE A 376 113.03 48.26 -54.86
CA ILE A 376 113.05 49.69 -55.20
C ILE A 376 114.09 50.43 -54.34
N ALA A 377 114.16 50.16 -53.04
CA ALA A 377 115.15 50.76 -52.15
C ALA A 377 116.61 50.41 -52.53
N ALA A 378 116.85 49.22 -53.09
CA ALA A 378 118.17 48.82 -53.57
C ALA A 378 118.56 49.54 -54.87
N ASP A 379 117.61 49.72 -55.78
CA ASP A 379 117.81 50.44 -57.05
C ASP A 379 118.04 51.94 -56.81
N GLU A 380 117.32 52.57 -55.85
CA GLU A 380 117.54 53.98 -55.47
C GLU A 380 118.95 54.24 -54.92
N LYS A 381 119.51 53.30 -54.14
CA LYS A 381 120.88 53.40 -53.65
C LYS A 381 121.92 53.33 -54.78
N LEU A 382 121.65 52.52 -55.80
CA LEU A 382 122.53 52.36 -56.96
C LEU A 382 122.49 53.59 -57.88
N VAL A 383 121.34 54.27 -57.97
CA VAL A 383 121.20 55.55 -58.67
C VAL A 383 122.00 56.66 -57.98
N ALA A 384 121.93 56.77 -56.66
CA ALA A 384 122.68 57.77 -55.90
C ALA A 384 124.22 57.63 -56.05
N GLU A 385 124.73 56.40 -56.11
CA GLU A 385 126.17 56.15 -56.37
C GLU A 385 126.59 56.55 -57.79
N LYS A 386 125.70 56.42 -58.77
CA LYS A 386 125.96 56.86 -60.16
C LYS A 386 125.93 58.38 -60.30
N ASP A 387 125.03 59.07 -59.61
CA ASP A 387 124.96 60.53 -59.64
C ASP A 387 126.21 61.19 -59.04
N ALA A 388 126.76 60.61 -57.94
CA ALA A 388 128.02 61.07 -57.36
C ALA A 388 129.23 60.88 -58.30
N ALA A 389 129.24 59.83 -59.13
CA ALA A 389 130.28 59.60 -60.13
C ALA A 389 130.21 60.59 -61.30
N ILE A 390 129.00 60.98 -61.72
CA ILE A 390 128.76 61.97 -62.78
C ILE A 390 129.25 63.37 -62.35
N GLU A 391 129.03 63.74 -61.09
CA GLU A 391 129.45 65.04 -60.54
C GLU A 391 130.99 65.16 -60.40
N ALA A 392 131.68 64.06 -60.10
CA ALA A 392 133.14 64.01 -60.11
C ALA A 392 133.73 64.13 -61.53
N GLN A 393 133.04 63.61 -62.54
CA GLN A 393 133.47 63.66 -63.93
C GLN A 393 133.23 65.04 -64.57
N ALA A 394 132.20 65.77 -64.13
CA ALA A 394 131.95 67.17 -64.53
C ALA A 394 133.06 68.13 -64.06
N LYS A 395 133.60 67.96 -62.84
CA LYS A 395 134.72 68.78 -62.33
C LYS A 395 136.02 68.60 -63.11
N LEU A 396 136.29 67.39 -63.61
CA LEU A 396 137.47 67.10 -64.45
C LEU A 396 137.38 67.74 -65.84
N ILE A 397 136.17 67.97 -66.35
CA ILE A 397 135.94 68.62 -67.65
C ILE A 397 136.14 70.13 -67.53
N ASP A 398 135.68 70.76 -66.45
CA ASP A 398 135.90 72.20 -66.19
C ASP A 398 137.38 72.58 -66.02
N GLU A 399 138.21 71.73 -65.40
CA GLU A 399 139.66 71.96 -65.30
C GLU A 399 140.37 71.85 -66.66
N ARG A 400 139.86 70.99 -67.53
CA ARG A 400 140.42 70.76 -68.87
C ARG A 400 140.11 71.93 -69.82
N ASP A 401 138.91 72.50 -69.73
CA ASP A 401 138.51 73.68 -70.51
C ASP A 401 139.25 74.96 -70.06
N ARG A 402 139.56 75.08 -68.77
CA ARG A 402 140.39 76.19 -68.25
C ARG A 402 141.83 76.12 -68.78
N SER A 403 142.42 74.91 -68.84
CA SER A 403 143.76 74.70 -69.42
C SER A 403 143.82 74.91 -70.95
N LEU A 404 142.72 74.71 -71.67
CA LEU A 404 142.64 74.89 -73.12
C LEU A 404 142.56 76.38 -73.53
N ASN A 405 141.86 77.20 -72.74
CA ASN A 405 141.78 78.65 -72.96
C ASN A 405 143.10 79.38 -72.67
N GLU A 406 143.89 78.93 -71.70
CA GLU A 406 145.23 79.47 -71.42
C GLU A 406 146.21 79.19 -72.58
N ALA A 407 146.10 78.00 -73.21
CA ALA A 407 146.90 77.63 -74.38
C ALA A 407 146.53 78.43 -75.65
N HIS A 408 145.26 78.78 -75.82
CA HIS A 408 144.78 79.58 -76.95
C HIS A 408 145.28 81.04 -76.90
N LYS A 409 145.41 81.61 -75.69
CA LYS A 409 145.90 82.98 -75.46
C LYS A 409 147.39 83.13 -75.78
N ILE A 410 148.19 82.09 -75.51
CA ILE A 410 149.63 82.04 -75.83
C ILE A 410 149.87 81.84 -77.34
N ALA A 411 148.93 81.20 -78.05
CA ALA A 411 149.01 81.01 -79.51
C ALA A 411 148.73 82.31 -80.29
N GLU A 412 147.78 83.15 -79.82
CA GLU A 412 147.48 84.45 -80.44
C GLU A 412 148.64 85.47 -80.29
N GLU A 413 149.31 85.50 -79.14
CA GLU A 413 150.48 86.38 -78.94
C GLU A 413 151.68 86.00 -79.83
N ARG A 414 151.86 84.71 -80.14
CA ARG A 414 152.92 84.23 -81.05
C ARG A 414 152.62 84.52 -82.52
N LEU A 415 151.34 84.57 -82.92
CA LEU A 415 150.95 84.92 -84.29
C LEU A 415 151.23 86.41 -84.62
N GLY A 416 151.05 87.29 -83.64
CA GLY A 416 151.32 88.73 -83.78
C GLY A 416 152.81 89.07 -83.98
N ILE A 417 153.73 88.30 -83.38
CA ILE A 417 155.18 88.51 -83.50
C ILE A 417 155.69 88.09 -84.90
N VAL A 418 155.09 87.05 -85.51
CA VAL A 418 155.49 86.54 -86.83
C VAL A 418 155.03 87.48 -87.97
N GLN A 419 153.86 88.09 -87.85
CA GLN A 419 153.38 89.07 -88.85
C GLN A 419 154.20 90.37 -88.85
N GLN A 420 154.72 90.79 -87.69
CA GLN A 420 155.57 91.97 -87.60
C GLN A 420 156.96 91.76 -88.24
N GLN A 421 157.47 90.52 -88.21
CA GLN A 421 158.72 90.14 -88.90
C GLN A 421 158.55 90.03 -90.43
N GLY A 422 157.37 89.64 -90.92
CA GLY A 422 157.08 89.61 -92.37
C GLY A 422 157.08 90.98 -93.04
N ASN A 423 156.58 92.01 -92.35
CA ASN A 423 156.52 93.38 -92.88
C ASN A 423 157.91 94.06 -92.97
N ILE A 424 158.88 93.63 -92.18
CA ILE A 424 160.27 94.13 -92.23
C ILE A 424 161.06 93.49 -93.39
N ILE A 425 160.74 92.25 -93.75
CA ILE A 425 161.42 91.56 -94.86
C ILE A 425 160.99 92.11 -96.22
N LEU A 426 159.71 92.50 -96.39
CA LEU A 426 159.26 93.08 -97.66
C LEU A 426 159.82 94.49 -97.91
N THR A 427 159.98 95.29 -96.84
CA THR A 427 160.61 96.62 -96.94
C THR A 427 162.09 96.56 -97.29
N LEU A 428 162.80 95.50 -96.88
CA LEU A 428 164.19 95.25 -97.28
C LEU A 428 164.33 94.75 -98.73
N GLN A 429 163.32 94.07 -99.28
CA GLN A 429 163.31 93.70 -100.71
C GLN A 429 163.05 94.90 -101.63
N GLN A 430 162.31 95.90 -101.14
CA GLN A 430 162.03 97.14 -101.85
C GLN A 430 163.26 98.06 -101.95
N GLN A 431 164.16 98.02 -100.96
CA GLN A 431 165.46 98.71 -101.00
C GLN A 431 166.49 98.02 -101.92
N ASN A 432 166.44 96.69 -102.07
CA ASN A 432 167.44 95.97 -102.87
C ASN A 432 167.24 96.13 -104.39
N ALA A 433 166.01 96.30 -104.86
CA ALA A 433 165.75 96.60 -106.28
C ALA A 433 166.18 98.03 -106.66
N GLU A 434 166.10 98.99 -105.71
CA GLU A 434 166.64 100.34 -105.90
C GLU A 434 168.17 100.35 -106.00
N TYR A 435 168.88 99.42 -105.35
CA TYR A 435 170.33 99.25 -105.51
C TYR A 435 170.74 98.64 -106.87
N GLU A 436 169.96 97.71 -107.44
CA GLU A 436 170.22 97.20 -108.81
C GLU A 436 170.03 98.28 -109.89
N ALA A 437 169.08 99.21 -109.69
CA ALA A 437 168.88 100.36 -110.55
C ALA A 437 170.01 101.42 -110.47
N ILE A 438 170.84 101.38 -109.42
CA ILE A 438 172.00 102.26 -109.21
C ILE A 438 173.29 101.61 -109.77
N ILE A 439 173.44 100.28 -109.68
CA ILE A 439 174.62 99.56 -110.19
C ILE A 439 174.65 99.52 -111.73
N LYS A 440 173.51 99.37 -112.42
CA LYS A 440 173.50 99.46 -113.90
C LYS A 440 173.70 100.90 -114.42
N ARG A 441 173.32 101.92 -113.63
CA ARG A 441 173.67 103.32 -113.90
C ARG A 441 175.17 103.61 -113.69
N HIS A 442 175.87 102.81 -112.89
CA HIS A 442 177.32 102.90 -112.73
C HIS A 442 178.11 102.17 -113.83
N TRP A 443 177.49 101.25 -114.58
CA TRP A 443 178.13 100.51 -115.69
C TRP A 443 178.03 101.18 -117.06
N MET A 444 177.45 102.37 -117.15
CA MET A 444 177.66 103.26 -118.29
C MET A 444 179.11 103.82 -118.35
N SER A 445 179.91 103.81 -117.28
CA SER A 445 181.07 104.72 -117.20
C SER A 445 182.47 104.14 -117.51
N ARG A 446 182.65 102.83 -117.78
CA ARG A 446 184.01 102.23 -117.89
C ARG A 446 184.43 101.67 -119.25
N LEU A 447 183.57 101.64 -120.29
CA LEU A 447 183.97 101.16 -121.63
C LEU A 447 184.01 102.20 -122.76
N GLU A 448 183.62 103.46 -122.53
CA GLU A 448 184.05 104.57 -123.39
C GLU A 448 185.56 104.87 -123.26
N PHE A 449 186.28 104.28 -122.28
CA PHE A 449 187.71 104.60 -122.03
C PHE A 449 188.72 103.57 -122.58
N ARG A 450 188.30 102.36 -122.98
CA ARG A 450 189.19 101.42 -123.69
C ARG A 450 188.88 101.41 -125.18
N LYS A 451 189.80 102.02 -125.94
CA LYS A 451 190.06 101.80 -127.37
C LYS A 451 189.34 102.69 -128.40
N LYS A 452 189.19 103.97 -128.02
CA LYS A 452 189.51 105.13 -128.87
C LYS A 452 191.02 105.22 -129.26
N TYR A 453 191.88 104.29 -128.81
CA TYR A 453 193.33 104.29 -129.06
C TYR A 453 193.87 102.88 -129.39
N GLY A 454 194.20 102.66 -130.66
CA GLY A 454 195.42 101.96 -131.09
C GLY A 454 195.44 100.43 -131.21
N GLU A 455 195.33 99.99 -132.47
CA GLU A 455 196.14 99.00 -133.23
C GLU A 455 196.13 97.48 -132.96
N GLU A 456 196.33 96.81 -134.11
CA GLU A 456 196.39 95.40 -134.55
C GLU A 456 196.73 94.30 -133.52
N LYS A 457 196.31 93.05 -133.72
CA LYS A 457 195.71 92.40 -134.91
C LYS A 457 194.22 92.12 -134.79
#